data_AF-A0A179V5Z3-F1
#
_entry.id   AF-A0A179V5Z3-F1
#
_cell.length_a   1.000
_cell.length_b   1.000
_cell.length_c   1.000
_cell.angle_alpha   90.00
_cell.angle_beta   90.00
_cell.angle_gamma   90.00
#
_symmetry.space_group_name_H-M   'P 1'
#
loop_
_entity.id
_entity.type
_entity.pdbx_description
1 polymer ?
#
loop_
_entity_poly.entity_id
_entity_poly.type
_entity_poly.pdbx_seq_one_letter_code
_entity_poly.pdbx_strand_id
1 'polypeptide(L)'
;MRWSSGLQDLVDRAAFLSTEHQQDMGDAIELAPWNVDLMDQSFVFHTDPPTTLSCNFLGTTSLDAGSWLWGWKNINGFPDAAVALATAVRRYGEEHAVPELTTEETPLDEDTALDIGHRLTLAAKAVSGKYAHYSCPSSDRSRRTWLLLDGPAVGLPDPSVIRIPRVITETLDQGVLADSRKALRSYAQLRGLDIRWEGDDLAHLAAPDGEMTVAFDDLGRISRMNLHAQSPPSAGEGPKRRGIRGVFGRRRDS
;
A
#
# COMPACT_ATOMS: atom_id res chain seq x y z
N MET A 1 -4.30 -14.81 -19.36
CA MET A 1 -2.88 -14.60 -19.74
C MET A 1 -1.99 -15.24 -18.68
N ARG A 2 -0.85 -15.86 -19.02
CA ARG A 2 0.14 -16.31 -18.02
C ARG A 2 1.24 -15.25 -17.94
N TRP A 3 1.41 -14.67 -16.75
CA TRP A 3 2.45 -13.66 -16.47
C TRP A 3 3.84 -14.27 -16.42
N SER A 4 4.86 -13.48 -16.74
CA SER A 4 6.26 -13.86 -16.56
C SER A 4 6.58 -14.06 -15.08
N SER A 5 7.57 -14.91 -14.79
CA SER A 5 8.06 -15.09 -13.42
C SER A 5 8.64 -13.79 -12.85
N GLY A 6 9.22 -12.94 -13.70
CA GLY A 6 9.74 -11.63 -13.30
C GLY A 6 8.64 -10.68 -12.85
N LEU A 7 7.52 -10.63 -13.57
CA LEU A 7 6.37 -9.82 -13.14
C LEU A 7 5.80 -10.36 -11.83
N GLN A 8 5.60 -11.68 -11.74
CA GLN A 8 5.04 -12.29 -10.54
C GLN A 8 5.94 -12.08 -9.31
N ASP A 9 7.27 -12.12 -9.47
CA ASP A 9 8.21 -11.81 -8.38
C ASP A 9 8.02 -10.39 -7.83
N LEU A 10 7.86 -9.39 -8.70
CA LEU A 10 7.61 -8.01 -8.30
C LEU A 10 6.26 -7.86 -7.60
N VAL A 11 5.22 -8.54 -8.11
CA VAL A 11 3.88 -8.57 -7.50
C VAL A 11 3.95 -9.14 -6.10
N ASP A 12 4.55 -10.32 -5.92
CA ASP A 12 4.70 -10.97 -4.61
C ASP A 12 5.44 -10.07 -3.61
N ARG A 13 6.52 -9.41 -4.06
CA ARG A 13 7.32 -8.51 -3.21
C ARG A 13 6.57 -7.25 -2.75
N ALA A 14 5.61 -6.76 -3.53
CA ALA A 14 4.88 -5.53 -3.22
C ALA A 14 3.54 -5.75 -2.51
N ALA A 15 2.90 -6.91 -2.68
CA ALA A 15 1.49 -7.11 -2.39
C ALA A 15 1.06 -6.69 -0.97
N PHE A 16 1.70 -7.22 0.09
CA PHE A 16 1.33 -6.88 1.46
C PHE A 16 1.57 -5.41 1.80
N LEU A 17 2.72 -4.84 1.40
CA LEU A 17 3.01 -3.43 1.69
C LEU A 17 2.08 -2.49 0.93
N SER A 18 1.77 -2.84 -0.32
CA SER A 18 0.76 -2.15 -1.12
C SER A 18 -0.58 -2.12 -0.40
N THR A 19 -1.04 -3.28 0.10
CA THR A 19 -2.31 -3.40 0.82
C THR A 19 -2.32 -2.56 2.10
N GLU A 20 -1.27 -2.60 2.92
CA GLU A 20 -1.17 -1.75 4.13
C GLU A 20 -1.27 -0.25 3.77
N HIS A 21 -0.55 0.21 2.75
CA HIS A 21 -0.68 1.59 2.27
C HIS A 21 -2.09 1.93 1.78
N GLN A 22 -2.81 0.99 1.16
CA GLN A 22 -4.20 1.22 0.75
C GLN A 22 -5.18 1.25 1.92
N GLN A 23 -4.98 0.41 2.94
CA GLN A 23 -5.77 0.43 4.16
C GLN A 23 -5.59 1.75 4.90
N ASP A 24 -4.35 2.16 5.15
CA ASP A 24 -4.06 3.40 5.87
C ASP A 24 -4.56 4.64 5.12
N MET A 25 -4.36 4.68 3.80
CA MET A 25 -4.90 5.77 2.99
C MET A 25 -6.43 5.78 2.98
N GLY A 26 -7.07 4.61 2.90
CA GLY A 26 -8.53 4.47 2.94
C GLY A 26 -9.12 4.91 4.28
N ASP A 27 -8.49 4.50 5.39
CA ASP A 27 -8.89 4.84 6.76
C ASP A 27 -8.69 6.36 7.04
N ALA A 28 -7.66 6.99 6.46
CA ALA A 28 -7.33 8.40 6.71
C ALA A 28 -8.09 9.41 5.83
N ILE A 29 -8.39 9.04 4.57
CA ILE A 29 -8.85 9.99 3.54
C ILE A 29 -10.35 9.80 3.18
N GLU A 30 -11.01 8.75 3.70
CA GLU A 30 -12.47 8.52 3.64
C GLU A 30 -13.18 9.01 2.36
N LEU A 31 -13.05 8.30 1.22
CA LEU A 31 -13.75 8.59 -0.05
C LEU A 31 -13.82 10.08 -0.46
N ALA A 32 -12.88 10.91 0.00
CA ALA A 32 -12.93 12.34 -0.24
C ALA A 32 -12.93 12.64 -1.75
N PRO A 33 -13.67 13.66 -2.21
CA PRO A 33 -13.53 14.15 -3.57
C PRO A 33 -12.06 14.49 -3.85
N TRP A 34 -11.62 14.31 -5.09
CA TRP A 34 -10.22 14.50 -5.45
C TRP A 34 -10.07 15.29 -6.75
N ASN A 35 -8.89 15.88 -6.92
CA ASN A 35 -8.44 16.49 -8.16
C ASN A 35 -7.00 16.06 -8.46
N VAL A 36 -6.64 15.98 -9.75
CA VAL A 36 -5.28 15.67 -10.18
C VAL A 36 -4.85 16.63 -11.28
N ASP A 37 -3.66 17.17 -11.13
CA ASP A 37 -2.95 17.94 -12.16
C ASP A 37 -1.61 17.25 -12.45
N LEU A 38 -1.52 16.60 -13.62
CA LEU A 38 -0.31 15.92 -14.06
C LEU A 38 0.75 16.88 -14.65
N MET A 39 0.38 18.12 -14.96
CA MET A 39 1.36 19.13 -15.37
C MET A 39 2.18 19.60 -14.16
N ASP A 40 1.52 19.73 -13.00
CA ASP A 40 2.16 20.14 -11.74
C ASP A 40 2.47 18.96 -10.80
N GLN A 41 2.22 17.72 -11.24
CA GLN A 41 2.34 16.49 -10.44
C GLN A 41 1.61 16.57 -9.09
N SER A 42 0.46 17.25 -9.06
CA SER A 42 -0.32 17.51 -7.85
C SER A 42 -1.54 16.61 -7.79
N PHE A 43 -1.76 15.98 -6.65
CA PHE A 43 -2.98 15.24 -6.33
C PHE A 43 -3.56 15.78 -5.03
N VAL A 44 -4.80 16.22 -5.05
CA VAL A 44 -5.46 16.84 -3.91
C VAL A 44 -6.69 16.03 -3.54
N PHE A 45 -6.75 15.57 -2.29
CA PHE A 45 -8.00 15.14 -1.66
C PHE A 45 -8.63 16.33 -0.93
N HIS A 46 -9.92 16.55 -1.17
CA HIS A 46 -10.72 17.61 -0.57
C HIS A 46 -11.19 17.23 0.85
N THR A 47 -10.23 16.90 1.72
CA THR A 47 -10.40 16.74 3.17
C THR A 47 -10.42 18.10 3.87
N ASP A 48 -10.69 18.13 5.19
CA ASP A 48 -10.58 19.34 6.01
C ASP A 48 -9.55 19.14 7.14
N PRO A 49 -8.32 19.71 7.03
CA PRO A 49 -7.82 20.52 5.91
C PRO A 49 -7.50 19.69 4.66
N PRO A 50 -7.35 20.30 3.46
CA PRO A 50 -7.04 19.57 2.23
C PRO A 50 -5.71 18.82 2.30
N THR A 51 -5.71 17.58 1.82
CA THR A 51 -4.51 16.74 1.74
C THR A 51 -3.92 16.83 0.34
N THR A 52 -2.71 17.38 0.22
CA THR A 52 -1.98 17.48 -1.06
C THR A 52 -0.83 16.50 -1.09
N LEU A 53 -0.74 15.75 -2.18
CA LEU A 53 0.28 14.75 -2.47
C LEU A 53 0.90 15.04 -3.83
N SER A 54 2.13 14.57 -4.02
CA SER A 54 2.69 14.47 -5.36
C SER A 54 2.19 13.21 -6.06
N CYS A 55 2.13 13.22 -7.39
CA CYS A 55 1.71 12.06 -8.18
C CYS A 55 2.62 11.78 -9.37
N ASN A 56 2.70 10.50 -9.73
CA ASN A 56 3.46 10.00 -10.86
C ASN A 56 2.50 9.22 -11.77
N PHE A 57 2.45 9.60 -13.04
CA PHE A 57 1.59 8.94 -14.02
C PHE A 57 2.18 7.59 -14.43
N LEU A 58 1.45 6.52 -14.13
CA LEU A 58 1.91 5.16 -14.42
C LEU A 58 1.41 4.66 -15.78
N GLY A 59 0.14 4.89 -16.07
CA GLY A 59 -0.51 4.40 -17.28
C GLY A 59 -2.03 4.44 -17.17
N THR A 60 -2.69 3.92 -18.19
CA THR A 60 -4.15 3.89 -18.28
C THR A 60 -4.65 2.51 -18.68
N THR A 61 -5.69 2.01 -18.00
CA THR A 61 -6.54 0.92 -18.53
C THR A 61 -7.71 1.55 -19.27
N SER A 62 -8.01 1.11 -20.49
CA SER A 62 -9.19 1.54 -21.25
C SER A 62 -9.97 0.33 -21.77
N LEU A 63 -11.25 0.24 -21.41
CA LEU A 63 -12.18 -0.75 -21.93
C LEU A 63 -12.48 -0.50 -23.41
N ASP A 64 -12.67 0.77 -23.79
CA ASP A 64 -12.93 1.16 -25.19
C ASP A 64 -11.76 0.78 -26.12
N ALA A 65 -10.52 1.00 -25.67
CA ALA A 65 -9.33 0.59 -26.42
C ALA A 65 -9.01 -0.90 -26.24
N GLY A 66 -9.59 -1.56 -25.24
CA GLY A 66 -9.27 -2.93 -24.87
C GLY A 66 -7.80 -3.10 -24.49
N SER A 67 -7.20 -2.12 -23.81
CA SER A 67 -5.76 -2.15 -23.51
C SER A 67 -5.33 -1.36 -22.27
N TRP A 68 -4.23 -1.82 -21.68
CA TRP A 68 -3.37 -1.05 -20.80
C TRP A 68 -2.33 -0.34 -21.65
N LEU A 69 -2.15 0.97 -21.44
CA LEU A 69 -1.10 1.77 -22.06
C LEU A 69 -0.20 2.38 -20.98
N TRP A 70 1.10 2.15 -21.10
CA TRP A 70 2.07 2.71 -20.16
C TRP A 70 2.27 4.22 -20.32
N GLY A 71 2.43 4.91 -19.19
CA GLY A 71 2.63 6.36 -19.13
C GLY A 71 3.93 6.84 -19.79
N TRP A 72 4.98 6.00 -19.84
CA TRP A 72 6.23 6.33 -20.53
C TRP A 72 6.08 6.51 -22.04
N LYS A 73 4.97 6.04 -22.64
CA LYS A 73 4.65 6.36 -24.04
C LYS A 73 4.29 7.84 -24.21
N ASN A 74 3.75 8.44 -23.16
CA ASN A 74 3.46 9.86 -23.04
C ASN A 74 2.67 10.48 -24.23
N ILE A 75 1.64 9.79 -24.71
CA ILE A 75 0.79 10.29 -25.81
C ILE A 75 0.11 11.64 -25.52
N ASN A 76 -0.01 11.99 -24.23
CA ASN A 76 -0.67 13.20 -23.76
C ASN A 76 0.29 14.41 -23.65
N GLY A 77 1.61 14.20 -23.83
CA GLY A 77 2.60 15.27 -23.72
C GLY A 77 2.76 15.84 -22.31
N PHE A 78 2.63 15.01 -21.28
CA PHE A 78 2.91 15.41 -19.90
C PHE A 78 4.41 15.73 -19.70
N PRO A 79 4.78 16.53 -18.69
CA PRO A 79 6.18 16.79 -18.37
C PRO A 79 6.95 15.51 -18.08
N ASP A 80 8.25 15.50 -18.40
CA ASP A 80 9.13 14.34 -18.18
C ASP A 80 9.09 13.86 -16.72
N ALA A 81 8.99 14.79 -15.77
CA ALA A 81 8.90 14.47 -14.35
C ALA A 81 7.64 13.65 -14.00
N ALA A 82 6.51 13.90 -14.65
CA ALA A 82 5.26 13.18 -14.43
C ALA A 82 5.34 11.71 -14.89
N VAL A 83 6.12 11.43 -15.93
CA VAL A 83 6.31 10.09 -16.52
C VAL A 83 7.64 9.43 -16.15
N ALA A 84 8.48 10.10 -15.35
CA ALA A 84 9.81 9.62 -14.97
C ALA A 84 9.74 8.25 -14.26
N LEU A 85 8.73 8.04 -13.42
CA LEU A 85 8.53 6.77 -12.73
C LEU A 85 8.21 5.64 -13.71
N ALA A 86 7.25 5.85 -14.62
CA ALA A 86 6.93 4.86 -15.65
C ALA A 86 8.16 4.55 -16.53
N THR A 87 8.96 5.56 -16.84
CA THR A 87 10.22 5.41 -17.60
C THR A 87 11.25 4.58 -16.83
N ALA A 88 11.38 4.79 -15.52
CA ALA A 88 12.25 3.99 -14.68
C ALA A 88 11.79 2.52 -14.58
N VAL A 89 10.46 2.29 -14.51
CA VAL A 89 9.86 0.95 -14.54
C VAL A 89 10.17 0.23 -15.84
N ARG A 90 10.07 0.92 -16.98
CA ARG A 90 10.46 0.37 -18.28
C ARG A 90 11.94 -0.03 -18.31
N ARG A 91 12.83 0.86 -17.86
CA ARG A 91 14.27 0.58 -17.80
C ARG A 91 14.56 -0.65 -16.94
N TYR A 92 13.91 -0.78 -15.79
CA TYR A 92 14.02 -1.98 -14.96
C TYR A 92 13.59 -3.23 -15.73
N GLY A 93 12.49 -3.16 -16.47
CA GLY A 93 12.01 -4.24 -17.32
C GLY A 93 13.00 -4.66 -18.41
N GLU A 94 13.66 -3.69 -19.04
CA GLU A 94 14.72 -3.94 -20.03
C GLU A 94 15.94 -4.62 -19.39
N GLU A 95 16.39 -4.13 -18.22
CA GLU A 95 17.54 -4.67 -17.48
C GLU A 95 17.31 -6.08 -16.93
N HIS A 96 16.08 -6.40 -16.52
CA HIS A 96 15.72 -7.66 -15.85
C HIS A 96 14.90 -8.61 -16.74
N ALA A 97 14.73 -8.29 -18.02
CA ALA A 97 13.96 -9.06 -18.98
C ALA A 97 12.52 -9.35 -18.52
N VAL A 98 11.81 -8.32 -18.04
CA VAL A 98 10.39 -8.40 -17.64
C VAL A 98 9.52 -7.79 -18.76
N PRO A 99 9.01 -8.59 -19.71
CA PRO A 99 8.40 -8.08 -20.94
C PRO A 99 7.17 -7.20 -20.69
N GLU A 100 6.40 -7.46 -19.63
CA GLU A 100 5.19 -6.69 -19.30
C GLU A 100 5.48 -5.24 -18.91
N LEU A 101 6.70 -4.94 -18.45
CA LEU A 101 7.12 -3.58 -18.12
C LEU A 101 7.65 -2.81 -19.35
N THR A 102 7.93 -3.52 -20.44
CA THR A 102 8.51 -2.96 -21.68
C THR A 102 7.55 -2.94 -22.86
N THR A 103 6.51 -3.78 -22.81
CA THR A 103 5.44 -3.82 -23.80
C THR A 103 4.57 -2.59 -23.64
N GLU A 104 4.62 -1.67 -24.61
CA GLU A 104 3.90 -0.39 -24.60
C GLU A 104 2.41 -0.54 -24.26
N GLU A 105 1.76 -1.44 -24.99
CA GLU A 105 0.33 -1.67 -24.94
C GLU A 105 0.07 -3.14 -24.68
N THR A 106 -0.63 -3.44 -23.59
CA THR A 106 -1.03 -4.80 -23.24
C THR A 106 -2.53 -4.96 -23.45
N PRO A 107 -2.99 -5.86 -24.33
CA PRO A 107 -4.41 -6.11 -24.53
C PRO A 107 -5.11 -6.49 -23.23
N LEU A 108 -6.31 -5.96 -23.04
CA LEU A 108 -7.23 -6.27 -21.95
C LEU A 108 -8.50 -6.89 -22.55
N ASP A 109 -9.11 -7.81 -21.81
CA ASP A 109 -10.54 -8.08 -21.92
C ASP A 109 -11.26 -7.42 -20.74
N GLU A 110 -12.60 -7.29 -20.81
CA GLU A 110 -13.39 -6.62 -19.75
C GLU A 110 -13.16 -7.25 -18.36
N ASP A 111 -12.99 -8.57 -18.31
CA ASP A 111 -12.83 -9.33 -17.07
C ASP A 111 -11.44 -9.13 -16.43
N THR A 112 -10.41 -8.84 -17.22
CA THR A 112 -9.02 -8.73 -16.76
C THR A 112 -8.51 -7.31 -16.62
N ALA A 113 -9.23 -6.30 -17.14
CA ALA A 113 -8.76 -4.91 -17.16
C ALA A 113 -8.29 -4.39 -15.79
N LEU A 114 -9.04 -4.70 -14.72
CA LEU A 114 -8.69 -4.29 -13.37
C LEU A 114 -7.51 -5.09 -12.80
N ASP A 115 -7.46 -6.40 -13.05
CA ASP A 115 -6.36 -7.28 -12.60
C ASP A 115 -5.03 -6.86 -13.23
N ILE A 116 -5.01 -6.59 -14.54
CA ILE A 116 -3.79 -6.18 -15.25
C ILE A 116 -3.28 -4.84 -14.73
N GLY A 117 -4.16 -3.83 -14.66
CA GLY A 117 -3.78 -2.52 -14.11
C GLY A 117 -3.26 -2.63 -12.68
N HIS A 118 -3.86 -3.48 -11.86
CA HIS A 118 -3.42 -3.73 -10.49
C HIS A 118 -2.04 -4.41 -10.42
N ARG A 119 -1.81 -5.49 -11.19
CA ARG A 119 -0.51 -6.21 -11.21
C ARG A 119 0.63 -5.32 -11.70
N LEU A 120 0.42 -4.55 -12.77
CA LEU A 120 1.43 -3.63 -13.27
C LEU A 120 1.70 -2.48 -12.28
N THR A 121 0.67 -2.04 -11.54
CA THR A 121 0.84 -1.10 -10.43
C THR A 121 1.67 -1.72 -9.30
N LEU A 122 1.36 -2.93 -8.84
CA LEU A 122 2.16 -3.62 -7.82
C LEU A 122 3.63 -3.77 -8.23
N ALA A 123 3.87 -4.13 -9.49
CA ALA A 123 5.23 -4.24 -10.02
C ALA A 123 5.95 -2.88 -10.02
N ALA A 124 5.27 -1.80 -10.42
CA ALA A 124 5.82 -0.46 -10.36
C ALA A 124 6.14 0.00 -8.92
N LYS A 125 5.34 -0.41 -7.93
CA LYS A 125 5.63 -0.14 -6.51
C LYS A 125 6.91 -0.84 -6.06
N ALA A 126 7.09 -2.12 -6.42
CA ALA A 126 8.31 -2.86 -6.11
C ALA A 126 9.57 -2.24 -6.72
N VAL A 127 9.48 -1.68 -7.93
CA VAL A 127 10.61 -1.04 -8.62
C VAL A 127 10.90 0.36 -8.07
N SER A 128 9.86 1.15 -7.77
CA SER A 128 10.02 2.57 -7.44
C SER A 128 10.13 2.87 -5.94
N GLY A 129 9.71 1.94 -5.08
CA GLY A 129 9.62 2.15 -3.63
C GLY A 129 8.47 3.07 -3.20
N LYS A 130 7.58 3.48 -4.12
CA LYS A 130 6.36 4.24 -3.81
C LYS A 130 5.18 3.29 -3.76
N TYR A 131 4.50 3.18 -2.62
CA TYR A 131 3.52 2.13 -2.39
C TYR A 131 2.06 2.61 -2.33
N ALA A 132 1.83 3.91 -2.15
CA ALA A 132 0.50 4.48 -2.28
C ALA A 132 0.14 4.66 -3.76
N HIS A 133 -1.08 4.28 -4.13
CA HIS A 133 -1.58 4.49 -5.48
C HIS A 133 -3.03 4.96 -5.44
N TYR A 134 -3.46 5.59 -6.52
CA TYR A 134 -4.86 5.88 -6.74
C TYR A 134 -5.23 5.54 -8.19
N SER A 135 -6.33 4.83 -8.38
CA SER A 135 -6.90 4.57 -9.71
C SER A 135 -8.04 5.57 -9.95
N CYS A 136 -7.80 6.57 -10.80
CA CYS A 136 -8.75 7.62 -11.15
C CYS A 136 -9.68 7.13 -12.26
N PRO A 137 -10.95 6.77 -11.99
CA PRO A 137 -11.90 6.43 -13.06
C PRO A 137 -12.27 7.68 -13.87
N SER A 138 -12.45 7.50 -15.19
CA SER A 138 -13.17 8.48 -16.01
C SER A 138 -14.63 8.58 -15.58
N SER A 139 -15.31 9.65 -15.98
CA SER A 139 -16.73 9.89 -15.65
C SER A 139 -17.65 8.76 -16.12
N ASP A 140 -17.36 8.18 -17.29
CA ASP A 140 -18.06 7.04 -17.89
C ASP A 140 -17.53 5.67 -17.41
N ARG A 141 -16.48 5.66 -16.58
CA ARG A 141 -15.77 4.47 -16.08
C ARG A 141 -15.17 3.57 -17.16
N SER A 142 -15.11 4.01 -18.42
CA SER A 142 -14.48 3.25 -19.51
C SER A 142 -12.95 3.29 -19.45
N ARG A 143 -12.37 4.21 -18.69
CA ARG A 143 -10.93 4.37 -18.49
C ARG A 143 -10.59 4.54 -17.02
N ARG A 144 -9.40 4.10 -16.64
CA ARG A 144 -8.78 4.47 -15.36
C ARG A 144 -7.37 4.94 -15.59
N THR A 145 -7.02 6.06 -14.97
CA THR A 145 -5.64 6.54 -14.86
C THR A 145 -5.04 6.03 -13.57
N TRP A 146 -3.90 5.36 -13.66
CA TRP A 146 -3.20 4.79 -12.52
C TRP A 146 -2.04 5.70 -12.12
N LEU A 147 -2.02 6.08 -10.84
CA LEU A 147 -1.05 7.02 -10.29
C LEU A 147 -0.36 6.40 -9.07
N LEU A 148 0.95 6.60 -8.94
CA LEU A 148 1.64 6.41 -7.66
C LEU A 148 1.73 7.74 -6.93
N LEU A 149 1.23 7.78 -5.70
CA LEU A 149 1.18 8.96 -4.85
C LEU A 149 2.36 8.96 -3.88
N ASP A 150 2.84 10.15 -3.56
CA ASP A 150 3.96 10.34 -2.62
C ASP A 150 3.77 11.63 -1.82
N GLY A 151 4.11 11.57 -0.53
CA GLY A 151 3.92 12.65 0.42
C GLY A 151 3.67 12.16 1.85
N PRO A 152 3.72 13.06 2.84
CA PRO A 152 3.67 12.68 4.25
C PRO A 152 2.34 12.02 4.66
N ALA A 153 1.23 12.38 4.01
CA ALA A 153 -0.09 11.84 4.36
C ALA A 153 -0.32 10.39 3.92
N VAL A 154 0.58 9.81 3.12
CA VAL A 154 0.55 8.39 2.73
C VAL A 154 1.68 7.58 3.38
N GLY A 155 2.38 8.17 4.36
CA GLY A 155 3.32 7.46 5.21
C GLY A 155 2.60 6.52 6.16
N LEU A 156 3.19 5.35 6.40
CA LEU A 156 2.67 4.39 7.37
C LEU A 156 3.13 4.74 8.79
N PRO A 157 2.29 4.50 9.82
CA PRO A 157 2.73 4.52 11.20
C PRO A 157 3.68 3.35 11.50
N ASP A 158 4.14 3.26 12.75
CA ASP A 158 4.92 2.10 13.21
C ASP A 158 4.20 0.79 12.88
N PRO A 159 4.95 -0.27 12.51
CA PRO A 159 4.34 -1.56 12.21
C PRO A 159 3.59 -2.09 13.42
N SER A 160 2.46 -2.77 13.17
CA SER A 160 1.57 -3.26 14.21
C SER A 160 1.19 -4.70 13.95
N VAL A 161 1.49 -5.61 14.87
CA VAL A 161 1.05 -7.02 14.76
C VAL A 161 -0.47 -7.14 14.79
N ILE A 162 -1.18 -6.14 15.32
CA ILE A 162 -2.65 -6.07 15.30
C ILE A 162 -3.19 -5.83 13.88
N ARG A 163 -2.45 -5.06 13.04
CA ARG A 163 -2.86 -4.74 11.66
C ARG A 163 -2.51 -5.82 10.64
N ILE A 164 -1.40 -6.54 10.84
CA ILE A 164 -0.89 -7.54 9.90
C ILE A 164 -1.93 -8.59 9.47
N PRO A 165 -2.77 -9.17 10.35
CA PRO A 165 -3.81 -10.13 9.93
C PRO A 165 -4.77 -9.58 8.88
N ARG A 166 -5.16 -8.30 9.00
CA ARG A 166 -6.05 -7.63 8.04
C ARG A 166 -5.33 -7.43 6.71
N VAL A 167 -4.08 -6.95 6.74
CA VAL A 167 -3.23 -6.80 5.55
C VAL A 167 -3.09 -8.13 4.80
N ILE A 168 -2.80 -9.21 5.52
CA ILE A 168 -2.64 -10.54 4.92
C ILE A 168 -3.94 -11.01 4.29
N THR A 169 -5.05 -10.97 5.04
CA THR A 169 -6.35 -11.48 4.57
C THR A 169 -6.82 -10.71 3.34
N GLU A 170 -6.81 -9.37 3.39
CA GLU A 170 -7.23 -8.55 2.25
C GLU A 170 -6.32 -8.74 1.02
N THR A 171 -5.03 -9.01 1.22
CA THR A 171 -4.12 -9.32 0.09
C THR A 171 -4.40 -10.69 -0.51
N LEU A 172 -4.74 -11.70 0.30
CA LEU A 172 -5.12 -13.03 -0.19
C LEU A 172 -6.41 -12.97 -1.01
N ASP A 173 -7.39 -12.17 -0.58
CA ASP A 173 -8.65 -11.96 -1.29
C ASP A 173 -8.48 -11.32 -2.68
N GLN A 174 -7.38 -10.58 -2.90
CA GLN A 174 -7.06 -10.00 -4.21
C GLN A 174 -6.61 -11.04 -5.25
N GLY A 175 -6.20 -12.25 -4.83
CA GLY A 175 -5.79 -13.32 -5.75
C GLY A 175 -4.51 -13.03 -6.57
N VAL A 176 -3.69 -12.07 -6.13
CA VAL A 176 -2.48 -11.64 -6.86
C VAL A 176 -1.23 -12.44 -6.50
N LEU A 177 -1.22 -13.07 -5.30
CA LEU A 177 -0.07 -13.77 -4.75
C LEU A 177 0.16 -15.16 -5.36
N ALA A 178 1.41 -15.43 -5.73
CA ALA A 178 1.87 -16.77 -6.08
C ALA A 178 2.79 -17.37 -5.00
N ASP A 179 3.53 -16.53 -4.26
CA ASP A 179 4.44 -16.96 -3.19
C ASP A 179 4.23 -16.12 -1.92
N SER A 180 3.39 -16.64 -1.01
CA SER A 180 3.09 -15.98 0.27
C SER A 180 4.31 -15.86 1.18
N ARG A 181 5.26 -16.80 1.12
CA ARG A 181 6.47 -16.74 1.95
C ARG A 181 7.37 -15.60 1.51
N LYS A 182 7.58 -15.46 0.20
CA LYS A 182 8.32 -14.34 -0.38
C LYS A 182 7.65 -13.00 -0.07
N ALA A 183 6.34 -12.92 -0.24
CA ALA A 183 5.59 -11.73 0.09
C ALA A 183 5.78 -11.32 1.55
N LEU A 184 5.71 -12.28 2.49
CA LEU A 184 5.90 -12.01 3.92
C LEU A 184 7.33 -11.55 4.24
N ARG A 185 8.34 -12.17 3.64
CA ARG A 185 9.75 -11.77 3.80
C ARG A 185 9.99 -10.34 3.31
N SER A 186 9.50 -10.02 2.11
CA SER A 186 9.61 -8.68 1.52
C SER A 186 8.91 -7.64 2.39
N TYR A 187 7.68 -7.94 2.84
CA TYR A 187 6.92 -7.07 3.73
C TYR A 187 7.64 -6.80 5.05
N ALA A 188 8.14 -7.85 5.72
CA ALA A 188 8.88 -7.70 6.97
C ALA A 188 10.13 -6.83 6.81
N GLN A 189 10.91 -7.08 5.75
CA GLN A 189 12.10 -6.28 5.45
C GLN A 189 11.76 -4.81 5.20
N LEU A 190 10.74 -4.53 4.40
CA LEU A 190 10.36 -3.16 4.03
C LEU A 190 9.71 -2.40 5.18
N ARG A 191 9.02 -3.10 6.08
CA ARG A 191 8.41 -2.51 7.28
C ARG A 191 9.35 -2.39 8.47
N GLY A 192 10.53 -3.00 8.41
CA GLY A 192 11.46 -3.07 9.54
C GLY A 192 10.94 -3.97 10.67
N LEU A 193 10.17 -5.00 10.33
CA LEU A 193 9.72 -6.02 11.28
C LEU A 193 10.86 -7.01 11.55
N ASP A 194 11.02 -7.41 12.81
CA ASP A 194 11.86 -8.55 13.15
C ASP A 194 11.16 -9.84 12.72
N ILE A 195 11.77 -10.60 11.82
CA ILE A 195 11.24 -11.87 11.33
C ILE A 195 12.25 -13.00 11.55
N ARG A 196 11.81 -14.09 12.21
CA ARG A 196 12.55 -15.35 12.29
C ARG A 196 11.71 -16.49 11.70
N TRP A 197 12.37 -17.43 11.03
CA TRP A 197 11.73 -18.59 10.45
C TRP A 197 12.11 -19.85 11.22
N GLU A 198 11.12 -20.71 11.49
CA GLU A 198 11.31 -22.08 11.96
C GLU A 198 11.04 -23.01 10.78
N GLY A 199 12.11 -23.44 10.10
CA GLY A 199 11.97 -24.12 8.81
C GLY A 199 11.33 -23.21 7.75
N ASP A 200 10.56 -23.79 6.83
CA ASP A 200 9.83 -23.05 5.80
C ASP A 200 8.34 -22.83 6.14
N ASP A 201 7.84 -23.41 7.23
CA ASP A 201 6.40 -23.51 7.47
C ASP A 201 5.90 -22.64 8.61
N LEU A 202 6.78 -21.96 9.33
CA LEU A 202 6.41 -21.06 10.42
C LEU A 202 7.31 -19.83 10.47
N ALA A 203 6.71 -18.65 10.35
CA ALA A 203 7.36 -17.36 10.56
C ALA A 203 6.91 -16.76 11.89
N HIS A 204 7.84 -16.21 12.66
CA HIS A 204 7.55 -15.37 13.83
C HIS A 204 7.93 -13.94 13.49
N LEU A 205 7.00 -13.03 13.72
CA LEU A 205 7.11 -11.60 13.49
C LEU A 205 7.04 -10.88 14.83
N ALA A 206 7.86 -9.85 15.03
CA ALA A 206 7.73 -8.94 16.15
C ALA A 206 7.63 -7.50 15.67
N ALA A 207 6.76 -6.73 16.32
CA ALA A 207 6.58 -5.30 16.16
C ALA A 207 6.51 -4.65 17.56
N PRO A 208 6.55 -3.30 17.66
CA PRO A 208 6.50 -2.62 18.97
C PRO A 208 5.29 -2.98 19.85
N ASP A 209 4.18 -3.38 19.25
CA ASP A 209 2.92 -3.72 19.93
C ASP A 209 2.70 -5.23 20.15
N GLY A 210 3.69 -6.07 19.86
CA GLY A 210 3.66 -7.49 20.21
C GLY A 210 4.28 -8.43 19.18
N GLU A 211 3.88 -9.69 19.27
CA GLU A 211 4.42 -10.78 18.44
C GLU A 211 3.31 -11.52 17.71
N MET A 212 3.64 -12.10 16.56
CA MET A 212 2.73 -12.87 15.75
C MET A 212 3.43 -14.07 15.13
N THR A 213 2.68 -15.15 14.92
CA THR A 213 3.12 -16.30 14.11
C THR A 213 2.27 -16.42 12.86
N VAL A 214 2.90 -16.77 11.75
CA VAL A 214 2.25 -17.08 10.47
C VAL A 214 2.72 -18.46 10.03
N ALA A 215 1.80 -19.41 9.99
CA ALA A 215 2.06 -20.77 9.55
C ALA A 215 1.66 -20.94 8.08
N PHE A 216 2.39 -21.81 7.38
CA PHE A 216 2.18 -22.15 5.98
C PHE A 216 1.84 -23.64 5.85
N ASP A 217 1.07 -24.01 4.84
CA ASP A 217 0.86 -25.41 4.47
C ASP A 217 1.95 -25.92 3.52
N ASP A 218 1.89 -27.21 3.17
CA ASP A 218 2.85 -27.86 2.28
C ASP A 218 2.92 -27.22 0.87
N LEU A 219 1.88 -26.48 0.48
CA LEU A 219 1.82 -25.73 -0.79
C LEU A 219 2.34 -24.29 -0.65
N GLY A 220 2.78 -23.88 0.53
CA GLY A 220 3.29 -22.54 0.82
C GLY A 220 2.23 -21.46 0.97
N ARG A 221 0.97 -21.85 1.21
CA ARG A 221 -0.13 -20.94 1.46
C ARG A 221 -0.25 -20.69 2.96
N ILE A 222 -0.63 -19.47 3.34
CA ILE A 222 -0.86 -19.13 4.74
C ILE A 222 -2.04 -19.96 5.26
N SER A 223 -1.81 -20.75 6.31
CA SER A 223 -2.78 -21.70 6.86
C SER A 223 -3.29 -21.28 8.23
N ARG A 224 -2.47 -20.56 9.01
CA ARG A 224 -2.84 -20.05 10.34
C ARG A 224 -2.06 -18.80 10.68
N MET A 225 -2.71 -17.92 11.44
CA MET A 225 -2.12 -16.74 12.04
C MET A 225 -2.45 -16.74 13.53
N ASN A 226 -1.47 -16.60 14.42
CA ASN A 226 -1.72 -16.39 15.85
C ASN A 226 -1.03 -15.12 16.32
N LEU A 227 -1.81 -14.25 16.97
CA LEU A 227 -1.37 -12.96 17.48
C LEU A 227 -1.25 -13.00 19.01
N HIS A 228 -0.15 -12.45 19.51
CA HIS A 228 0.09 -12.14 20.92
C HIS A 228 0.40 -10.65 21.05
N ALA A 229 -0.66 -9.85 21.10
CA ALA A 229 -0.53 -8.41 21.30
C ALA A 229 -0.10 -8.09 22.73
N GLN A 230 0.79 -7.12 22.88
CA GLN A 230 1.11 -6.51 24.17
C GLN A 230 0.17 -5.33 24.38
N SER A 231 -0.34 -5.17 25.61
CA SER A 231 -1.06 -3.94 25.94
C SER A 231 -0.09 -2.76 25.79
N PRO A 232 -0.54 -1.62 25.22
CA PRO A 232 0.29 -0.42 25.23
C PRO A 232 0.72 -0.12 26.67
N PRO A 233 1.96 0.33 26.90
CA PRO A 233 2.39 0.70 28.24
C PRO A 233 1.37 1.68 28.80
N SER A 234 0.80 1.35 29.96
CA SER A 234 -0.13 2.25 30.64
C SER A 234 0.58 3.58 30.78
N ALA A 235 -0.01 4.65 30.20
CA ALA A 235 0.43 6.00 30.47
C ALA A 235 0.48 6.12 32.00
N GLY A 236 1.69 6.22 32.55
CA GLY A 236 1.93 6.07 33.98
C GLY A 236 0.95 6.94 34.77
N GLU A 237 0.40 6.39 35.85
CA GLU A 237 -0.50 7.09 36.77
C GLU A 237 -0.05 8.54 36.92
N GLY A 238 -0.79 9.46 36.30
CA GLY A 238 -0.58 10.88 36.50
C GLY A 238 -0.57 11.19 38.00
N PRO A 239 0.27 12.12 38.47
CA PRO A 239 0.52 12.30 39.89
C PRO A 239 -0.80 12.45 40.64
N LYS A 240 -1.07 11.52 41.58
CA LYS A 240 -2.26 11.54 42.44
C LYS A 240 -2.40 12.94 43.02
N ARG A 241 -3.43 13.67 42.57
CA ARG A 241 -3.76 15.00 43.10
C ARG A 241 -3.91 14.87 44.61
N ARG A 242 -2.92 15.39 45.32
CA ARG A 242 -2.88 15.43 46.78
C ARG A 242 -4.05 16.31 47.22
N GLY A 243 -5.07 15.70 47.80
CA GLY A 243 -6.28 16.39 48.23
C GLY A 243 -5.94 17.58 49.12
N ILE A 244 -6.35 18.77 48.71
CA ILE A 244 -6.28 19.97 49.54
C ILE A 244 -7.34 19.80 50.63
N ARG A 245 -6.92 19.36 51.81
CA ARG A 245 -7.69 19.48 53.05
C ARG A 245 -7.43 20.89 53.58
N GLY A 246 -8.42 21.78 53.49
CA GLY A 246 -8.22 23.20 53.79
C GLY A 246 -9.50 23.97 54.15
N VAL A 247 -10.06 23.63 55.31
CA VAL A 247 -10.66 24.55 56.31
C VAL A 247 -11.50 25.72 55.77
N PHE A 248 -12.82 25.54 55.71
CA PHE A 248 -13.76 26.67 55.84
C PHE A 248 -14.20 26.80 57.29
N GLY A 249 -13.63 27.82 57.95
CA GLY A 249 -14.03 28.24 59.28
C GLY A 249 -15.41 28.87 59.27
N ARG A 250 -16.24 28.47 60.24
CA ARG A 250 -17.47 29.15 60.61
C ARG A 250 -17.15 30.61 60.98
N ARG A 251 -17.87 31.57 60.41
CA ARG A 251 -18.14 32.85 61.09
C ARG A 251 -19.60 32.85 61.54
N ARG A 252 -19.78 33.08 62.85
CA ARG A 252 -21.04 33.46 63.48
C ARG A 252 -21.14 34.98 63.52
N ASP A 253 -22.38 35.42 63.35
CA ASP A 253 -23.08 36.56 63.96
C ASP A 253 -22.47 37.97 63.87
N SER A 254 -23.17 38.83 63.11
CA SER A 254 -23.80 40.08 63.59
C SER A 254 -24.85 40.52 62.56
#